data_AF-A0A9C9X382-F1
#
_entry.id   AF-A0A9C9X382-F1
#
_cell.length_a   1.000
_cell.length_b   1.000
_cell.length_c   1.000
_cell.angle_alpha   90.00
_cell.angle_beta   90.00
_cell.angle_gamma   90.00
#
_symmetry.space_group_name_H-M   'P 1'
#
loop_
_entity.id
_entity.type
_entity.pdbx_description
1 polymer ?
#
loop_
_entity_poly.entity_id
_entity_poly.type
_entity_poly.pdbx_seq_one_letter_code
_entity_poly.pdbx_strand_id
1 'polypeptide(L)'
;MKKYPKIEITSEMIQAARKLIKTVQVKRTVASPIDTLTGILGEFVFAQYFYGDWHKHRVGVNRGTADFPDIEIKTSAFPFSENLNLLVREDYAHKRKPAFYVQIILDLSTAPGGKISQGTKAYLCGFSGTDEVDAAPKKDFGSKFGGRGGYWCHYIPVKKLHPMEKFSQIYQKRGQEIRIFEGKRRSDNFYYLGNLTLLQNNPLALFCSRRIPEIALQPILQFGDALLKLPLTFAGGWQSPVEKQLLKRRQPGSASKIIYFLAQGFRQFKTPAELSRDLESGNALVVSLWKEKQHINRNLVKKRNEFILRKIPRFLFLGLTKGGNLDQLFHWAQLKNKEVYLFNHPVNRDWMKAGITGITEKNLSHLLSM
;
A
#
# COMPACT_ATOMS: atom_id res chain seq x y z
N MET A 1 -21.76 15.00 -26.26
CA MET A 1 -20.93 15.66 -25.24
C MET A 1 -20.84 14.77 -24.01
N LYS A 2 -19.65 14.62 -23.42
CA LYS A 2 -19.47 13.86 -22.18
C LYS A 2 -20.18 14.61 -21.06
N LYS A 3 -20.96 13.90 -20.24
CA LYS A 3 -21.55 14.48 -19.04
C LYS A 3 -20.51 14.39 -17.92
N TYR A 4 -20.33 15.48 -17.19
CA TYR A 4 -19.43 15.52 -16.04
C TYR A 4 -20.26 15.73 -14.78
N PRO A 5 -20.08 14.93 -13.72
CA PRO A 5 -20.67 15.23 -12.43
C PRO A 5 -20.28 16.64 -11.98
N LYS A 6 -21.24 17.37 -11.44
CA LYS A 6 -21.06 18.75 -10.99
C LYS A 6 -21.56 18.91 -9.56
N ILE A 7 -20.80 19.63 -8.75
CA ILE A 7 -21.18 20.05 -7.39
C ILE A 7 -21.17 21.57 -7.36
N GLU A 8 -22.22 22.18 -6.80
CA GLU A 8 -22.24 23.62 -6.57
C GLU A 8 -21.53 23.95 -5.27
N ILE A 9 -20.59 24.90 -5.32
CA ILE A 9 -19.87 25.36 -4.13
C ILE A 9 -20.82 26.16 -3.25
N THR A 10 -20.98 25.75 -2.00
CA THR A 10 -21.82 26.46 -1.02
C THR A 10 -21.03 27.58 -0.32
N SER A 11 -21.74 28.54 0.25
CA SER A 11 -21.12 29.57 1.10
C SER A 11 -20.42 28.95 2.32
N GLU A 12 -20.96 27.86 2.85
CA GLU A 12 -20.38 27.11 3.96
C GLU A 12 -19.03 26.47 3.58
N MET A 13 -18.94 25.79 2.43
CA MET A 13 -17.68 25.24 1.92
C MET A 13 -16.60 26.32 1.79
N ILE A 14 -16.96 27.50 1.27
CA ILE A 14 -16.03 28.63 1.12
C ILE A 14 -15.54 29.12 2.49
N GLN A 15 -16.45 29.27 3.45
CA GLN A 15 -16.09 29.72 4.80
C GLN A 15 -15.18 28.71 5.50
N ALA A 16 -15.49 27.42 5.43
CA ALA A 16 -14.67 26.35 6.00
C ALA A 16 -13.30 26.30 5.33
N ALA A 17 -13.23 26.38 4.00
CA ALA A 17 -11.96 26.40 3.28
C ALA A 17 -11.09 27.60 3.67
N ARG A 18 -11.68 28.79 3.81
CA ARG A 18 -10.96 30.00 4.27
C ARG A 18 -10.39 29.86 5.69
N LYS A 19 -11.10 29.20 6.59
CA LYS A 19 -10.59 28.91 7.95
C LYS A 19 -9.36 28.00 7.88
N LEU A 20 -9.36 27.01 6.98
CA LEU A 20 -8.25 26.08 6.78
C LEU A 20 -7.01 26.70 6.10
N ILE A 21 -7.16 27.74 5.28
CA ILE A 21 -6.00 28.43 4.67
C ILE A 21 -4.97 28.85 5.73
N LYS A 22 -5.42 29.27 6.91
CA LYS A 22 -4.53 29.70 8.01
C LYS A 22 -3.71 28.56 8.61
N THR A 23 -4.21 27.32 8.54
CA THR A 23 -3.59 26.15 9.16
C THR A 23 -2.78 25.31 8.17
N VAL A 24 -3.13 25.37 6.88
CA VAL A 24 -2.43 24.68 5.80
C VAL A 24 -1.19 25.48 5.39
N GLN A 25 -0.07 25.25 6.10
CA GLN A 25 1.24 25.73 5.66
C GLN A 25 1.75 24.89 4.49
N VAL A 26 1.66 25.42 3.27
CA VAL A 26 2.30 24.81 2.11
C VAL A 26 3.80 25.10 2.16
N LYS A 27 4.61 24.14 2.62
CA LYS A 27 6.07 24.29 2.79
C LYS A 27 6.86 24.53 1.50
N ARG A 28 6.24 24.53 0.33
CA ARG A 28 6.93 24.57 -0.96
C ARG A 28 6.19 25.51 -1.90
N THR A 29 6.90 26.56 -2.33
CA THR A 29 6.42 27.71 -3.12
C THR A 29 5.37 28.56 -2.42
N VAL A 30 5.50 29.89 -2.52
CA VAL A 30 4.47 30.86 -2.11
C VAL A 30 3.25 30.60 -3.00
N ALA A 31 2.42 29.65 -2.61
CA ALA A 31 1.13 29.40 -3.25
C ALA A 31 0.27 30.63 -3.00
N SER A 32 -0.37 31.13 -4.05
CA SER A 32 -1.27 32.26 -3.88
C SER A 32 -2.42 31.82 -2.95
N PRO A 33 -3.00 32.71 -2.13
CA PRO A 33 -4.15 32.36 -1.28
C PRO A 33 -5.31 31.74 -2.07
N ILE A 34 -5.45 32.12 -3.35
CA ILE A 34 -6.45 31.55 -4.26
C ILE A 34 -6.12 30.11 -4.70
N ASP A 35 -4.84 29.77 -4.91
CA ASP A 35 -4.42 28.40 -5.21
C ASP A 35 -4.72 27.47 -4.02
N THR A 36 -4.41 27.92 -2.80
CA THR A 36 -4.70 27.16 -1.57
C THR A 36 -6.21 26.99 -1.36
N LEU A 37 -7.00 28.06 -1.54
CA LEU A 37 -8.46 27.99 -1.49
C LEU A 37 -9.01 26.99 -2.53
N THR A 38 -8.50 27.04 -3.75
CA THR A 38 -8.91 26.16 -4.86
C THR A 38 -8.62 24.70 -4.55
N GLY A 39 -7.42 24.40 -4.01
CA GLY A 39 -7.05 23.05 -3.60
C GLY A 39 -8.02 22.48 -2.56
N ILE A 40 -8.23 23.21 -1.46
CA ILE A 40 -9.12 22.80 -0.37
C ILE A 40 -10.57 22.59 -0.87
N LEU A 41 -11.09 23.51 -1.69
CA LEU A 41 -12.44 23.38 -2.23
C LEU A 41 -12.59 22.17 -3.15
N GLY A 42 -11.57 21.80 -3.92
CA GLY A 42 -11.62 20.59 -4.73
C GLY A 42 -11.69 19.32 -3.89
N GLU A 43 -11.00 19.28 -2.75
CA GLU A 43 -11.11 18.16 -1.80
C GLU A 43 -12.52 18.07 -1.19
N PHE A 44 -13.14 19.21 -0.88
CA PHE A 44 -14.54 19.25 -0.41
C PHE A 44 -15.52 18.78 -1.47
N VAL A 45 -15.34 19.22 -2.71
CA VAL A 45 -16.15 18.80 -3.87
C VAL A 45 -16.02 17.29 -4.06
N PHE A 46 -14.80 16.76 -3.99
CA PHE A 46 -14.59 15.33 -4.13
C PHE A 46 -15.22 14.54 -2.98
N ALA A 47 -15.09 15.01 -1.73
CA ALA A 47 -15.76 14.40 -0.58
C ALA A 47 -17.29 14.41 -0.73
N GLN A 48 -17.87 15.51 -1.19
CA GLN A 48 -19.30 15.61 -1.47
C GLN A 48 -19.74 14.59 -2.53
N TYR A 49 -18.99 14.48 -3.63
CA TYR A 49 -19.26 13.50 -4.68
C TYR A 49 -19.13 12.06 -4.17
N PHE A 50 -18.07 11.77 -3.44
CA PHE A 50 -17.69 10.41 -3.09
C PHE A 50 -18.46 9.86 -1.87
N TYR A 51 -18.75 10.70 -0.87
CA TYR A 51 -19.43 10.30 0.36
C TYR A 51 -20.86 10.82 0.50
N GLY A 52 -21.31 11.71 -0.40
CA GLY A 52 -22.56 12.44 -0.24
C GLY A 52 -22.51 13.54 0.83
N ASP A 53 -21.35 13.79 1.44
CA ASP A 53 -21.16 14.75 2.53
C ASP A 53 -19.71 15.24 2.57
N TRP A 54 -19.50 16.52 2.27
CA TRP A 54 -18.18 17.12 2.23
C TRP A 54 -17.50 17.16 3.61
N HIS A 55 -18.24 17.19 4.72
CA HIS A 55 -17.66 17.22 6.08
C HIS A 55 -16.85 15.98 6.44
N LYS A 56 -17.01 14.88 5.68
CA LYS A 56 -16.24 13.64 5.86
C LYS A 56 -14.82 13.72 5.29
N HIS A 57 -14.37 14.91 4.87
CA HIS A 57 -12.99 15.17 4.48
C HIS A 57 -12.05 15.17 5.70
N ARG A 58 -10.73 15.08 5.45
CA ARG A 58 -9.69 15.15 6.50
C ARG A 58 -8.69 16.31 6.32
N VAL A 59 -9.02 17.23 5.41
CA VAL A 59 -8.22 18.43 5.11
C VAL A 59 -7.82 19.17 6.38
N GLY A 60 -6.53 19.47 6.51
CA GLY A 60 -5.95 20.22 7.64
C GLY A 60 -5.55 19.36 8.85
N VAL A 61 -6.08 18.14 9.00
CA VAL A 61 -5.69 17.18 10.05
C VAL A 61 -4.56 16.26 9.57
N ASN A 62 -4.55 15.95 8.26
CA ASN A 62 -3.63 15.02 7.62
C ASN A 62 -2.30 15.67 7.21
N ARG A 63 -1.51 16.18 8.16
CA ARG A 63 -0.21 16.81 7.84
C ARG A 63 0.77 15.81 7.18
N GLY A 64 0.78 15.78 5.85
CA GLY A 64 1.66 14.94 5.04
C GLY A 64 1.08 13.59 4.59
N THR A 65 -0.17 13.28 4.93
CA THR A 65 -0.89 12.08 4.47
C THR A 65 -2.01 12.48 3.51
N ALA A 66 -2.34 11.62 2.53
CA ALA A 66 -3.41 11.92 1.59
C ALA A 66 -4.79 11.91 2.28
N ASP A 67 -5.68 12.85 1.91
CA ASP A 67 -7.04 12.91 2.45
C ASP A 67 -7.92 11.73 2.06
N PHE A 68 -7.53 11.09 0.96
CA PHE A 68 -8.11 9.88 0.45
C PHE A 68 -6.94 8.91 0.21
N PRO A 69 -6.95 7.70 0.81
CA PRO A 69 -5.86 6.75 0.60
C PRO A 69 -5.76 6.44 -0.90
N ASP A 70 -4.55 6.65 -1.42
CA ASP A 70 -4.17 6.45 -2.82
C ASP A 70 -4.90 7.30 -3.87
N ILE A 71 -5.52 8.42 -3.48
CA ILE A 71 -6.11 9.37 -4.44
C ILE A 71 -5.47 10.75 -4.25
N GLU A 72 -4.99 11.33 -5.36
CA GLU A 72 -4.53 12.71 -5.40
C GLU A 72 -5.51 13.59 -6.20
N ILE A 73 -6.04 14.62 -5.54
CA ILE A 73 -6.95 15.57 -6.15
C ILE A 73 -6.15 16.70 -6.80
N LYS A 74 -6.42 16.99 -8.07
CA LYS A 74 -5.88 18.13 -8.81
C LYS A 74 -7.03 19.08 -9.13
N THR A 75 -6.95 20.27 -8.56
CA THR A 75 -8.01 21.29 -8.71
C THR A 75 -7.47 22.50 -9.45
N SER A 76 -8.27 23.05 -10.36
CA SER A 76 -7.96 24.29 -11.07
C SER A 76 -9.18 25.20 -11.07
N ALA A 77 -8.98 26.52 -11.03
CA ALA A 77 -10.06 27.50 -11.07
C ALA A 77 -9.96 28.32 -12.37
N PHE A 78 -10.73 27.93 -13.37
CA PHE A 78 -10.71 28.46 -14.75
C PHE A 78 -12.09 28.26 -15.39
N PRO A 79 -12.47 29.07 -16.40
CA PRO A 79 -13.65 28.78 -17.21
C PRO A 79 -13.59 27.35 -17.75
N PHE A 80 -14.63 26.57 -17.51
CA PHE A 80 -14.62 25.15 -17.86
C PHE A 80 -14.48 24.94 -19.38
N SER A 81 -13.56 24.05 -19.76
CA SER A 81 -13.37 23.62 -21.14
C SER A 81 -12.82 22.21 -21.19
N GLU A 82 -13.30 21.39 -22.13
CA GLU A 82 -12.80 20.02 -22.33
C GLU A 82 -11.36 19.97 -22.88
N ASN A 83 -10.83 21.12 -23.32
CA ASN A 83 -9.45 21.28 -23.76
C ASN A 83 -8.47 21.57 -22.59
N LEU A 84 -8.99 21.75 -21.37
CA LEU A 84 -8.16 21.78 -20.17
C LEU A 84 -7.53 20.41 -19.92
N ASN A 85 -6.52 20.37 -19.06
CA ASN A 85 -5.69 19.20 -18.84
C ASN A 85 -5.57 18.88 -17.35
N LEU A 86 -5.53 17.60 -17.01
CA LEU A 86 -4.93 17.12 -15.78
C LEU A 86 -3.43 17.39 -15.87
N LEU A 87 -2.90 18.20 -14.95
CA LEU A 87 -1.47 18.53 -14.87
C LEU A 87 -0.84 17.87 -13.65
N VAL A 88 0.16 17.03 -13.87
CA VAL A 88 0.97 16.42 -12.80
C VAL A 88 2.42 16.76 -13.04
N ARG A 89 3.01 17.55 -12.13
CA ARG A 89 4.44 17.86 -12.18
C ARG A 89 5.27 16.58 -12.17
N GLU A 90 6.29 16.51 -13.00
CA GLU A 90 7.19 15.36 -13.13
C GLU A 90 7.81 14.98 -11.78
N ASP A 91 8.33 15.96 -11.03
CA ASP A 91 8.93 15.72 -9.72
C ASP A 91 7.93 15.17 -8.69
N TYR A 92 6.64 15.44 -8.89
CA TYR A 92 5.56 14.90 -8.05
C TYR A 92 5.15 13.52 -8.52
N ALA A 93 5.02 13.28 -9.82
CA ALA A 93 4.72 11.97 -10.40
C ALA A 93 5.79 10.93 -9.99
N HIS A 94 7.07 11.33 -9.90
CA HIS A 94 8.12 10.42 -9.41
C HIS A 94 8.02 10.13 -7.91
N LYS A 95 7.73 11.14 -7.09
CA LYS A 95 7.72 11.02 -5.62
C LYS A 95 6.43 10.44 -5.06
N ARG A 96 5.31 10.74 -5.69
CA ARG A 96 3.96 10.37 -5.26
C ARG A 96 3.39 9.45 -6.33
N LYS A 97 3.01 8.25 -5.91
CA LYS A 97 2.40 7.23 -6.77
C LYS A 97 1.00 6.87 -6.24
N PRO A 98 0.07 7.84 -6.14
CA PRO A 98 -1.30 7.55 -5.75
C PRO A 98 -1.91 6.66 -6.83
N ALA A 99 -2.76 5.71 -6.43
CA ALA A 99 -3.49 4.84 -7.35
C ALA A 99 -4.28 5.63 -8.40
N PHE A 100 -4.80 6.80 -8.01
CA PHE A 100 -5.62 7.66 -8.87
C PHE A 100 -5.26 9.14 -8.75
N TYR A 101 -5.26 9.82 -9.89
CA TYR A 101 -5.31 11.27 -9.99
C TYR A 101 -6.69 11.70 -10.46
N VAL A 102 -7.35 12.59 -9.74
CA VAL A 102 -8.69 13.11 -10.08
C VAL A 102 -8.57 14.57 -10.46
N GLN A 103 -9.11 14.96 -11.62
CA GLN A 103 -9.15 16.36 -12.04
C GLN A 103 -10.50 17.00 -11.69
N ILE A 104 -10.46 18.14 -11.02
CA ILE A 104 -11.62 18.97 -10.71
C ILE A 104 -11.39 20.40 -11.24
N ILE A 105 -12.41 20.98 -11.85
CA ILE A 105 -12.34 22.35 -12.38
C ILE A 105 -13.45 23.18 -11.75
N LEU A 106 -13.08 24.23 -11.02
CA LEU A 106 -13.98 25.26 -10.52
C LEU A 106 -14.22 26.26 -11.66
N ASP A 107 -15.44 26.26 -12.20
CA ASP A 107 -15.84 27.03 -13.37
C ASP A 107 -16.07 28.48 -13.00
N LEU A 108 -15.05 29.30 -13.25
CA LEU A 108 -15.11 30.73 -13.06
C LEU A 108 -15.72 31.37 -14.32
N SER A 109 -16.81 32.10 -14.15
CA SER A 109 -17.52 32.78 -15.25
C SER A 109 -16.70 33.88 -15.93
N THR A 110 -15.62 34.34 -15.28
CA THR A 110 -14.69 35.33 -15.81
C THR A 110 -13.27 34.75 -15.88
N ALA A 111 -12.43 35.39 -16.68
CA ALA A 111 -11.04 35.03 -16.97
C ALA A 111 -10.19 34.70 -15.70
N PRO A 112 -8.99 34.14 -15.85
CA PRO A 112 -8.16 33.67 -14.74
C PRO A 112 -8.02 34.74 -13.64
N GLY A 113 -8.40 34.40 -12.40
CA GLY A 113 -8.46 35.35 -11.28
C GLY A 113 -9.87 35.74 -10.82
N GLY A 114 -10.92 35.18 -11.45
CA GLY A 114 -12.30 35.31 -10.97
C GLY A 114 -12.47 34.88 -9.51
N LYS A 115 -13.39 35.55 -8.80
CA LYS A 115 -13.71 35.24 -7.40
C LYS A 115 -14.54 33.97 -7.33
N ILE A 116 -14.09 32.98 -6.54
CA ILE A 116 -14.91 31.81 -6.20
C ILE A 116 -16.03 32.28 -5.26
N SER A 117 -17.29 32.11 -5.67
CA SER A 117 -18.48 32.52 -4.93
C SER A 117 -19.44 31.35 -4.74
N GLN A 118 -20.47 31.55 -3.90
CA GLN A 118 -21.56 30.59 -3.81
C GLN A 118 -22.17 30.37 -5.20
N GLY A 119 -22.49 29.11 -5.53
CA GLY A 119 -23.03 28.73 -6.83
C GLY A 119 -21.98 28.52 -7.92
N THR A 120 -20.68 28.77 -7.65
CA THR A 120 -19.60 28.34 -8.56
C THR A 120 -19.73 26.83 -8.79
N LYS A 121 -19.77 26.41 -10.05
CA LYS A 121 -19.88 24.99 -10.42
C LYS A 121 -18.50 24.35 -10.38
N ALA A 122 -18.38 23.20 -9.73
CA ALA A 122 -17.20 22.38 -9.73
C ALA A 122 -17.44 21.10 -10.55
N TYR A 123 -16.72 20.95 -11.66
CA TYR A 123 -16.83 19.80 -12.55
C TYR A 123 -15.81 18.73 -12.17
N LEU A 124 -16.27 17.52 -11.86
CA LEU A 124 -15.42 16.36 -11.72
C LEU A 124 -15.13 15.78 -13.10
N CYS A 125 -13.99 16.17 -13.65
CA CYS A 125 -13.66 16.03 -15.07
C CYS A 125 -13.31 14.57 -15.46
N GLY A 126 -12.86 13.79 -14.48
CA GLY A 126 -12.43 12.41 -14.68
C GLY A 126 -11.22 12.08 -13.82
N PHE A 127 -10.69 10.89 -14.04
CA PHE A 127 -9.51 10.40 -13.33
C PHE A 127 -8.53 9.66 -14.26
N SER A 128 -7.32 9.44 -13.76
CA SER A 128 -6.25 8.69 -14.41
C SER A 128 -5.51 7.83 -13.39
N GLY A 129 -5.02 6.67 -13.81
CA GLY A 129 -4.08 5.87 -13.03
C GLY A 129 -2.66 6.45 -13.05
N THR A 130 -1.80 5.98 -12.15
CA THR A 130 -0.39 6.39 -12.08
C THR A 130 0.39 6.08 -13.36
N ASP A 131 0.22 4.87 -13.88
CA ASP A 131 0.95 4.41 -15.08
C ASP A 131 0.57 5.24 -16.31
N GLU A 132 -0.69 5.65 -16.39
CA GLU A 132 -1.19 6.52 -17.46
C GLU A 132 -0.62 7.93 -17.36
N VAL A 133 -0.45 8.46 -16.14
CA VAL A 133 0.22 9.74 -15.91
C VAL A 133 1.70 9.64 -16.28
N ASP A 134 2.40 8.58 -15.88
CA ASP A 134 3.81 8.39 -16.21
C ASP A 134 4.05 8.26 -17.73
N ALA A 135 3.12 7.61 -18.43
CA ALA A 135 3.16 7.47 -19.89
C ALA A 135 2.68 8.73 -20.64
N ALA A 136 2.04 9.69 -19.97
CA ALA A 136 1.51 10.89 -20.60
C ALA A 136 2.65 11.81 -21.10
N PRO A 137 2.42 12.54 -22.21
CA PRO A 137 3.41 13.47 -22.73
C PRO A 137 3.76 14.55 -21.69
N LYS A 138 5.03 14.98 -21.72
CA LYS A 138 5.52 16.06 -20.87
C LYS A 138 5.53 17.38 -21.64
N LYS A 139 5.26 18.47 -20.94
CA LYS A 139 5.38 19.84 -21.45
C LYS A 139 5.95 20.76 -20.37
N ASP A 140 6.86 21.64 -20.75
CA ASP A 140 7.31 22.74 -19.89
C ASP A 140 6.21 23.82 -19.88
N PHE A 141 5.68 24.12 -18.69
CA PHE A 141 4.67 25.16 -18.49
C PHE A 141 5.29 26.52 -18.11
N GLY A 142 6.61 26.66 -18.19
CA GLY A 142 7.33 27.88 -17.90
C GLY A 142 7.40 28.19 -16.40
N SER A 143 8.20 29.19 -16.04
CA SER A 143 8.19 29.73 -14.68
C SER A 143 7.01 30.70 -14.52
N LYS A 144 6.42 30.79 -13.32
CA LYS A 144 5.37 31.78 -13.01
C LYS A 144 5.83 33.23 -13.22
N PHE A 145 7.14 33.49 -13.30
CA PHE A 145 7.74 34.82 -13.41
C PHE A 145 8.25 35.17 -14.82
N GLY A 146 8.01 34.31 -15.82
CA GLY A 146 8.53 34.49 -17.17
C GLY A 146 10.02 34.14 -17.26
N GLY A 147 10.35 33.14 -18.09
CA GLY A 147 11.73 32.67 -18.30
C GLY A 147 11.78 31.19 -18.66
N ARG A 148 12.92 30.75 -19.22
CA ARG A 148 13.26 29.32 -19.41
C ARG A 148 13.58 28.71 -18.04
N GLY A 149 13.12 27.49 -17.77
CA GLY A 149 13.29 26.81 -16.48
C GLY A 149 12.00 26.64 -15.67
N GLY A 150 10.88 26.36 -16.33
CA GLY A 150 9.64 26.00 -15.67
C GLY A 150 9.66 24.60 -15.06
N TYR A 151 8.52 24.19 -14.50
CA TYR A 151 8.34 22.80 -14.08
C TYR A 151 7.71 21.99 -15.21
N TRP A 152 8.35 20.86 -15.53
CA TRP A 152 7.79 19.88 -16.46
C TRP A 152 6.56 19.22 -15.84
N CYS A 153 5.48 19.16 -16.62
CA CYS A 153 4.26 18.46 -16.25
C CYS A 153 3.92 17.40 -17.27
N HIS A 154 3.55 16.22 -16.77
CA HIS A 154 2.68 15.31 -17.49
C HIS A 154 1.32 15.99 -17.67
N TYR A 155 0.76 15.91 -18.88
CA TYR A 155 -0.55 16.47 -19.16
C TYR A 155 -1.47 15.47 -19.87
N ILE A 156 -2.70 15.35 -19.36
CA ILE A 156 -3.74 14.52 -19.96
C ILE A 156 -4.97 15.40 -20.21
N PRO A 157 -5.41 15.59 -21.47
CA PRO A 157 -6.63 16.34 -21.77
C PRO A 157 -7.85 15.78 -21.02
N VAL A 158 -8.72 16.65 -20.51
CA VAL A 158 -9.93 16.26 -19.76
C VAL A 158 -10.77 15.25 -20.54
N LYS A 159 -10.94 15.44 -21.85
CA LYS A 159 -11.66 14.51 -22.72
C LYS A 159 -11.07 13.10 -22.76
N LYS A 160 -9.78 12.92 -22.47
CA LYS A 160 -9.08 11.63 -22.43
C LYS A 160 -9.09 10.96 -21.04
N LEU A 161 -9.54 11.64 -19.98
CA LEU A 161 -9.62 11.05 -18.65
C LEU A 161 -10.72 9.98 -18.57
N HIS A 162 -10.54 9.02 -17.68
CA HIS A 162 -11.61 8.06 -17.37
C HIS A 162 -12.83 8.78 -16.79
N PRO A 163 -14.05 8.39 -17.22
CA PRO A 163 -15.29 9.00 -16.74
C PRO A 163 -15.52 8.71 -15.25
N MET A 164 -15.98 9.72 -14.50
CA MET A 164 -16.16 9.61 -13.04
C MET A 164 -17.20 8.57 -12.63
N GLU A 165 -18.16 8.24 -13.49
CA GLU A 165 -19.17 7.21 -13.25
C GLU A 165 -18.54 5.82 -13.04
N LYS A 166 -17.37 5.57 -13.63
CA LYS A 166 -16.62 4.32 -13.43
C LYS A 166 -15.70 4.36 -12.22
N PHE A 167 -15.48 5.53 -11.62
CA PHE A 167 -14.51 5.73 -10.56
C PHE A 167 -14.82 4.84 -9.36
N SER A 168 -16.04 4.88 -8.82
CA SER A 168 -16.41 4.10 -7.63
C SER A 168 -16.26 2.60 -7.86
N GLN A 169 -16.60 2.09 -9.05
CA GLN A 169 -16.46 0.67 -9.38
C GLN A 169 -14.99 0.25 -9.49
N ILE A 170 -14.16 1.05 -10.17
CA ILE A 170 -12.72 0.78 -10.33
C ILE A 170 -11.98 0.94 -9.00
N TYR A 171 -12.30 2.00 -8.26
CA TYR A 171 -11.78 2.24 -6.91
C TYR A 171 -12.18 1.11 -5.97
N GLN A 172 -13.43 0.63 -6.03
CA GLN A 172 -13.86 -0.52 -5.25
C GLN A 172 -13.22 -1.82 -5.70
N LYS A 173 -13.02 -2.06 -7.00
CA LYS A 173 -12.36 -3.28 -7.50
C LYS A 173 -10.89 -3.33 -7.06
N ARG A 174 -10.16 -2.23 -7.22
CA ARG A 174 -8.79 -2.08 -6.72
C ARG A 174 -8.75 -2.12 -5.19
N GLY A 175 -9.75 -1.50 -4.56
CA GLY A 175 -10.02 -1.60 -3.15
C GLY A 175 -10.40 -3.02 -2.73
N GLN A 176 -10.99 -3.89 -3.54
CA GLN A 176 -11.26 -5.28 -3.20
C GLN A 176 -9.98 -6.13 -3.30
N GLU A 177 -9.01 -5.70 -4.10
CA GLU A 177 -7.67 -6.27 -4.13
C GLU A 177 -6.80 -5.80 -2.93
N ILE A 178 -7.09 -4.63 -2.34
CA ILE A 178 -6.29 -3.97 -1.28
C ILE A 178 -6.99 -3.88 0.09
N ARG A 179 -8.33 -4.04 0.18
CA ARG A 179 -9.09 -3.88 1.42
C ARG A 179 -8.83 -5.05 2.35
N ILE A 180 -8.33 -4.68 3.52
CA ILE A 180 -8.78 -5.12 4.85
C ILE A 180 -10.18 -5.75 4.81
N PHE A 181 -10.25 -7.06 4.60
CA PHE A 181 -11.48 -7.84 4.75
C PHE A 181 -11.38 -8.66 6.03
N GLU A 182 -12.15 -8.33 7.06
CA GLU A 182 -12.65 -9.38 7.95
C GLU A 182 -13.62 -10.26 7.15
N GLY A 183 -13.09 -11.17 6.33
CA GLY A 183 -13.85 -12.12 5.53
C GLY A 183 -13.58 -13.54 5.99
N LYS A 184 -14.61 -14.38 6.11
CA LYS A 184 -14.48 -15.83 6.31
C LYS A 184 -14.51 -16.52 4.95
N ARG A 185 -13.40 -17.11 4.49
CA ARG A 185 -13.40 -17.88 3.24
C ARG A 185 -14.17 -19.20 3.43
N ARG A 186 -15.28 -19.38 2.71
CA ARG A 186 -16.20 -20.56 2.84
C ARG A 186 -15.50 -21.92 2.71
N SER A 187 -14.43 -22.03 1.93
CA SER A 187 -13.69 -23.30 1.74
C SER A 187 -12.67 -23.62 2.85
N ASP A 188 -12.24 -22.64 3.65
CA ASP A 188 -11.06 -22.81 4.53
C ASP A 188 -11.16 -22.19 5.93
N ASN A 189 -12.27 -21.51 6.28
CA ASN A 189 -12.56 -20.95 7.60
C ASN A 189 -11.38 -20.17 8.24
N PHE A 190 -10.93 -19.10 7.60
CA PHE A 190 -9.96 -18.15 8.16
C PHE A 190 -10.38 -16.70 7.92
N TYR A 191 -9.79 -15.79 8.70
CA TYR A 191 -9.95 -14.34 8.70
C TYR A 191 -8.64 -13.68 8.25
N TYR A 192 -8.71 -12.48 7.66
CA TYR A 192 -7.51 -11.82 7.14
C TYR A 192 -7.55 -10.29 7.18
N LEU A 193 -6.42 -9.65 6.87
CA LEU A 193 -6.24 -8.20 6.75
C LEU A 193 -5.29 -7.92 5.59
N GLY A 194 -5.64 -7.06 4.64
CA GLY A 194 -4.75 -6.71 3.53
C GLY A 194 -4.90 -7.62 2.30
N ASN A 195 -3.83 -7.76 1.53
CA ASN A 195 -3.89 -8.28 0.16
C ASN A 195 -3.92 -9.82 0.10
N LEU A 196 -5.10 -10.40 -0.14
CA LEU A 196 -5.27 -11.86 -0.18
C LEU A 196 -4.53 -12.54 -1.35
N THR A 197 -4.27 -11.81 -2.44
CA THR A 197 -3.56 -12.34 -3.62
C THR A 197 -2.14 -12.79 -3.29
N LEU A 198 -1.56 -12.29 -2.19
CA LEU A 198 -0.24 -12.73 -1.71
C LEU A 198 -0.18 -14.24 -1.43
N LEU A 199 -1.30 -14.89 -1.07
CA LEU A 199 -1.34 -16.35 -0.92
C LEU A 199 -1.20 -17.11 -2.24
N GLN A 200 -1.45 -16.46 -3.38
CA GLN A 200 -1.37 -17.05 -4.72
C GLN A 200 0.00 -16.83 -5.37
N ASN A 201 0.78 -15.86 -4.88
CA ASN A 201 2.04 -15.43 -5.49
C ASN A 201 3.26 -16.26 -5.01
N ASN A 202 3.14 -17.59 -5.08
CA ASN A 202 4.18 -18.56 -4.69
C ASN A 202 4.95 -18.20 -3.40
N PRO A 203 4.28 -17.97 -2.25
CA PRO A 203 4.93 -17.48 -1.05
C PRO A 203 5.98 -18.46 -0.50
N LEU A 204 7.03 -17.91 0.11
CA LEU A 204 8.09 -18.64 0.80
C LEU A 204 7.90 -18.49 2.32
N ALA A 205 7.60 -19.57 3.02
CA ALA A 205 7.54 -19.56 4.47
C ALA A 205 8.96 -19.39 5.05
N LEU A 206 9.17 -18.38 5.88
CA LEU A 206 10.43 -18.12 6.56
C LEU A 206 10.29 -18.43 8.05
N PHE A 207 11.11 -19.34 8.56
CA PHE A 207 11.05 -19.77 9.96
C PHE A 207 12.42 -19.79 10.62
N CYS A 208 12.44 -19.48 11.92
CA CYS A 208 13.61 -19.67 12.77
C CYS A 208 13.18 -20.09 14.18
N SER A 209 13.83 -21.11 14.72
CA SER A 209 13.59 -21.57 16.09
C SER A 209 13.80 -20.44 17.09
N ARG A 210 13.02 -20.47 18.18
CA ARG A 210 13.16 -19.46 19.26
C ARG A 210 14.49 -19.56 20.00
N ARG A 211 15.07 -20.75 20.05
CA ARG A 211 16.37 -21.04 20.65
C ARG A 211 17.31 -21.47 19.53
N ILE A 212 18.32 -20.66 19.26
CA ILE A 212 19.41 -20.99 18.36
C ILE A 212 20.72 -20.68 19.07
N PRO A 213 21.83 -21.34 18.72
CA PRO A 213 23.15 -20.96 19.21
C PRO A 213 23.43 -19.48 18.90
N GLU A 214 23.98 -18.75 19.87
CA GLU A 214 24.26 -17.31 19.74
C GLU A 214 25.17 -17.00 18.55
N ILE A 215 26.17 -17.85 18.32
CA ILE A 215 27.09 -17.75 17.17
C ILE A 215 26.38 -17.78 15.81
N ALA A 216 25.18 -18.35 15.72
CA ALA A 216 24.38 -18.39 14.49
C ALA A 216 23.52 -17.14 14.28
N LEU A 217 23.33 -16.29 15.30
CA LEU A 217 22.39 -15.17 15.24
C LEU A 217 22.79 -14.14 14.17
N GLN A 218 24.03 -13.65 14.19
CA GLN A 218 24.47 -12.62 13.24
C GLN A 218 24.49 -13.13 11.78
N PRO A 219 25.04 -14.32 11.47
CA PRO A 219 24.96 -14.88 10.12
C PRO A 219 23.52 -15.00 9.60
N ILE A 220 22.59 -15.47 10.46
CA ILE A 220 21.17 -15.58 10.09
C ILE A 220 20.56 -14.21 9.80
N LEU A 221 20.89 -13.20 10.60
CA LEU A 221 20.34 -11.85 10.39
C LEU A 221 20.90 -11.19 9.13
N GLN A 222 22.20 -11.34 8.84
CA GLN A 222 22.82 -10.87 7.60
C GLN A 222 22.17 -11.51 6.36
N PHE A 223 22.03 -12.84 6.38
CA PHE A 223 21.37 -13.58 5.33
C PHE A 223 19.88 -13.17 5.18
N GLY A 224 19.18 -12.97 6.30
CA GLY A 224 17.80 -12.48 6.30
C GLY A 224 17.66 -11.06 5.73
N ASP A 225 18.62 -10.17 5.98
CA ASP A 225 18.64 -8.83 5.40
C ASP A 225 18.84 -8.89 3.87
N ALA A 226 19.63 -9.85 3.37
CA ALA A 226 19.76 -10.11 1.94
C ALA A 226 18.46 -10.68 1.34
N LEU A 227 17.83 -11.65 2.01
CA LEU A 227 16.54 -12.22 1.59
C LEU A 227 15.45 -11.16 1.45
N LEU A 228 15.31 -10.28 2.44
CA LEU A 228 14.24 -9.29 2.47
C LEU A 228 14.35 -8.20 1.40
N LYS A 229 15.48 -8.12 0.68
CA LYS A 229 15.65 -7.26 -0.50
C LYS A 229 15.11 -7.89 -1.79
N LEU A 230 14.86 -9.20 -1.79
CA LEU A 230 14.34 -9.91 -2.95
C LEU A 230 12.85 -9.59 -3.17
N PRO A 231 12.36 -9.58 -4.42
CA PRO A 231 10.95 -9.36 -4.74
C PRO A 231 10.07 -10.60 -4.45
N LEU A 232 10.26 -11.23 -3.29
CA LEU A 232 9.55 -12.42 -2.84
C LEU A 232 8.46 -12.10 -1.84
N THR A 233 7.45 -12.97 -1.77
CA THR A 233 6.44 -12.93 -0.70
C THR A 233 6.85 -13.85 0.43
N PHE A 234 7.23 -13.29 1.58
CA PHE A 234 7.61 -14.05 2.76
C PHE A 234 6.42 -14.29 3.68
N ALA A 235 6.17 -15.56 4.00
CA ALA A 235 5.13 -15.99 4.91
C ALA A 235 5.73 -16.42 6.25
N GLY A 236 5.07 -16.12 7.37
CA GLY A 236 5.60 -16.57 8.65
C GLY A 236 4.67 -16.30 9.82
N GLY A 237 5.06 -16.87 10.95
CA GLY A 237 4.44 -16.52 12.23
C GLY A 237 4.98 -15.22 12.82
N TRP A 238 6.21 -14.84 12.45
CA TRP A 238 6.94 -13.66 12.93
C TRP A 238 6.98 -13.56 14.46
N GLN A 239 7.18 -14.70 15.13
CA GLN A 239 7.12 -14.82 16.59
C GLN A 239 8.49 -15.01 17.25
N SER A 240 9.45 -15.64 16.55
CA SER A 240 10.78 -15.84 17.11
C SER A 240 11.53 -14.51 17.22
N PRO A 241 12.52 -14.40 18.14
CA PRO A 241 13.33 -13.20 18.24
C PRO A 241 13.99 -12.81 16.91
N VAL A 242 14.46 -13.80 16.15
CA VAL A 242 15.05 -13.60 14.82
C VAL A 242 14.03 -13.06 13.82
N GLU A 243 12.87 -13.72 13.68
CA GLU A 243 11.85 -13.28 12.73
C GLU A 243 11.38 -11.84 13.02
N LYS A 244 11.20 -11.50 14.30
CA LYS A 244 10.84 -10.14 14.73
C LYS A 244 11.91 -9.12 14.38
N GLN A 245 13.19 -9.46 14.56
CA GLN A 245 14.29 -8.58 14.18
C GLN A 245 14.35 -8.37 12.66
N LEU A 246 14.16 -9.42 11.87
CA LEU A 246 14.09 -9.32 10.41
C LEU A 246 12.94 -8.42 9.95
N LEU A 247 11.73 -8.59 10.52
CA LEU A 247 10.59 -7.73 10.19
C LEU A 247 10.87 -6.25 10.51
N LYS A 248 11.57 -5.97 11.62
CA LYS A 248 11.98 -4.61 12.01
C LYS A 248 13.04 -4.00 11.11
N ARG A 249 13.96 -4.82 10.59
CA ARG A 249 15.03 -4.38 9.69
C ARG A 249 14.55 -4.17 8.25
N ARG A 250 13.39 -4.72 7.90
CA ARG A 250 12.78 -4.52 6.58
C ARG A 250 12.48 -3.05 6.35
N GLN A 251 13.01 -2.51 5.26
CA GLN A 251 12.79 -1.11 4.89
C GLN A 251 11.36 -0.86 4.40
N PRO A 252 10.73 0.27 4.75
CA PRO A 252 9.46 0.67 4.16
C PRO A 252 9.55 0.72 2.63
N GLY A 253 8.56 0.15 1.94
CA GLY A 253 8.56 0.10 0.47
C GLY A 253 9.55 -0.92 -0.13
N SER A 254 10.04 -1.87 0.68
CA SER A 254 10.84 -2.99 0.16
C SER A 254 10.07 -3.77 -0.92
N ALA A 255 10.81 -4.30 -1.90
CA ALA A 255 10.27 -5.14 -2.96
C ALA A 255 9.67 -6.45 -2.42
N SER A 256 10.11 -6.92 -1.25
CA SER A 256 9.53 -8.09 -0.60
C SER A 256 8.14 -7.80 -0.05
N LYS A 257 7.28 -8.81 0.02
CA LYS A 257 5.92 -8.73 0.58
C LYS A 257 5.80 -9.65 1.79
N ILE A 258 4.86 -9.37 2.70
CA ILE A 258 4.75 -10.09 3.99
C ILE A 258 3.38 -10.75 4.17
N ILE A 259 3.37 -12.03 4.53
CA ILE A 259 2.20 -12.71 5.07
C ILE A 259 2.44 -13.06 6.54
N TYR A 260 1.58 -12.54 7.41
CA TYR A 260 1.66 -12.68 8.86
C TYR A 260 0.56 -13.61 9.38
N PHE A 261 0.92 -14.84 9.74
CA PHE A 261 -0.01 -15.84 10.27
C PHE A 261 -0.07 -15.79 11.81
N LEU A 262 -1.21 -15.34 12.32
CA LEU A 262 -1.49 -15.21 13.74
C LEU A 262 -1.81 -16.56 14.39
N ALA A 263 -1.25 -16.76 15.58
CA ALA A 263 -1.64 -17.84 16.50
C ALA A 263 -2.59 -17.32 17.61
N GLN A 264 -3.40 -16.32 17.29
CA GLN A 264 -4.34 -15.65 18.19
C GLN A 264 -5.56 -15.12 17.43
N GLY A 265 -6.56 -14.68 18.18
CA GLY A 265 -7.74 -14.00 17.65
C GLY A 265 -7.37 -12.76 16.83
N PHE A 266 -7.99 -12.63 15.67
CA PHE A 266 -7.79 -11.50 14.76
C PHE A 266 -8.07 -10.15 15.46
N ARG A 267 -9.13 -10.07 16.26
CA ARG A 267 -9.50 -8.86 17.02
C ARG A 267 -8.48 -8.44 18.09
N GLN A 268 -7.58 -9.33 18.51
CA GLN A 268 -6.53 -9.01 19.47
C GLN A 268 -5.26 -8.49 18.78
N PHE A 269 -5.16 -8.63 17.46
CA PHE A 269 -3.97 -8.25 16.73
C PHE A 269 -3.84 -6.73 16.69
N LYS A 270 -2.77 -6.23 17.32
CA LYS A 270 -2.31 -4.86 17.14
C LYS A 270 -1.28 -4.86 16.03
N THR A 271 -1.60 -4.20 14.93
CA THR A 271 -0.71 -4.06 13.78
C THR A 271 0.60 -3.37 14.20
N PRO A 272 1.76 -4.03 14.06
CA PRO A 272 3.05 -3.39 14.26
C PRO A 272 3.23 -2.22 13.29
N ALA A 273 3.92 -1.16 13.71
CA ALA A 273 4.12 0.03 12.89
C ALA A 273 4.78 -0.29 11.55
N GLU A 274 5.69 -1.27 11.56
CA GLU A 274 6.41 -1.77 10.38
C GLU A 274 5.47 -2.39 9.36
N LEU A 275 4.34 -2.97 9.79
CA LEU A 275 3.38 -3.66 8.93
C LEU A 275 2.23 -2.76 8.47
N SER A 276 1.93 -1.66 9.18
CA SER A 276 0.78 -0.79 8.86
C SER A 276 0.86 -0.22 7.44
N ARG A 277 2.02 0.31 7.06
CA ARG A 277 2.24 0.87 5.71
C ARG A 277 2.16 -0.19 4.62
N ASP A 278 2.65 -1.40 4.91
CA ASP A 278 2.56 -2.50 3.94
C ASP A 278 1.11 -2.97 3.76
N LEU A 279 0.31 -2.96 4.83
CA LEU A 279 -1.11 -3.30 4.74
C LEU A 279 -1.88 -2.28 3.93
N GLU A 280 -1.61 -0.99 4.13
CA GLU A 280 -2.21 0.11 3.37
C GLU A 280 -1.83 0.04 1.89
N SER A 281 -0.55 -0.24 1.58
CA SER A 281 -0.04 -0.33 0.20
C SER A 281 -0.26 -1.68 -0.48
N GLY A 282 -0.97 -2.62 0.15
CA GLY A 282 -1.23 -3.95 -0.41
C GLY A 282 0.00 -4.87 -0.49
N ASN A 283 1.08 -4.53 0.21
CA ASN A 283 2.32 -5.32 0.32
C ASN A 283 2.34 -6.27 1.52
N ALA A 284 1.28 -6.28 2.34
CA ALA A 284 1.12 -7.23 3.42
C ALA A 284 -0.27 -7.88 3.47
N LEU A 285 -0.28 -9.03 4.13
CA LEU A 285 -1.47 -9.80 4.47
C LEU A 285 -1.33 -10.35 5.89
N VAL A 286 -2.29 -10.11 6.77
CA VAL A 286 -2.41 -10.79 8.07
C VAL A 286 -3.46 -11.86 7.95
N VAL A 287 -3.24 -13.04 8.54
CA VAL A 287 -4.16 -14.18 8.48
C VAL A 287 -4.33 -14.79 9.87
N SER A 288 -5.57 -15.14 10.25
CA SER A 288 -5.86 -15.89 11.47
C SER A 288 -6.95 -16.93 11.25
N LEU A 289 -6.89 -18.06 11.96
CA LEU A 289 -7.99 -19.03 12.01
C LEU A 289 -9.12 -18.61 12.97
N TRP A 290 -8.90 -17.59 13.80
CA TRP A 290 -9.81 -17.21 14.87
C TRP A 290 -10.19 -15.73 14.76
N LYS A 291 -11.49 -15.43 14.84
CA LYS A 291 -11.99 -14.04 14.88
C LYS A 291 -11.84 -13.45 16.28
N GLU A 292 -12.48 -14.12 17.23
CA GLU A 292 -12.55 -13.67 18.61
C GLU A 292 -11.23 -13.87 19.34
N LYS A 293 -11.07 -13.13 20.44
CA LYS A 293 -9.86 -13.13 21.27
C LYS A 293 -9.48 -14.55 21.68
N GLN A 294 -8.23 -14.92 21.43
CA GLN A 294 -7.65 -16.21 21.80
C GLN A 294 -6.21 -15.96 22.24
N HIS A 295 -5.87 -16.36 23.46
CA HIS A 295 -4.51 -16.21 23.96
C HIS A 295 -3.56 -17.21 23.32
N ILE A 296 -2.41 -16.73 22.84
CA ILE A 296 -1.38 -17.56 22.19
C ILE A 296 -0.99 -18.71 23.13
N ASN A 297 -1.15 -19.95 22.65
CA ASN A 297 -0.68 -21.15 23.32
C ASN A 297 -0.09 -22.14 22.31
N ARG A 298 0.51 -23.24 22.81
CA ARG A 298 1.17 -24.25 21.96
C ARG A 298 0.21 -24.87 20.93
N ASN A 299 -1.04 -25.14 21.30
CA ASN A 299 -2.04 -25.73 20.41
C ASN A 299 -2.43 -24.76 19.27
N LEU A 300 -2.64 -23.48 19.57
CA LEU A 300 -2.92 -22.47 18.54
C LEU A 300 -1.73 -22.28 17.59
N VAL A 301 -0.51 -22.28 18.12
CA VAL A 301 0.72 -22.24 17.29
C VAL A 301 0.79 -23.46 16.36
N LYS A 302 0.45 -24.65 16.86
CA LYS A 302 0.40 -25.88 16.07
C LYS A 302 -0.63 -25.78 14.93
N LYS A 303 -1.88 -25.42 15.24
CA LYS A 303 -2.95 -25.21 14.26
C LYS A 303 -2.59 -24.15 13.21
N ARG A 304 -1.96 -23.05 13.63
CA ARG A 304 -1.45 -22.02 12.73
C ARG A 304 -0.37 -22.58 11.79
N ASN A 305 0.58 -23.36 12.30
CA ASN A 305 1.62 -23.97 11.49
C ASN A 305 1.06 -25.02 10.50
N GLU A 306 0.09 -25.84 10.93
CA GLU A 306 -0.63 -26.76 10.04
C GLU A 306 -1.35 -26.01 8.90
N PHE A 307 -1.94 -24.86 9.21
CA PHE A 307 -2.56 -24.01 8.20
C PHE A 307 -1.54 -23.44 7.20
N ILE A 308 -0.38 -22.96 7.68
CA ILE A 308 0.73 -22.53 6.82
C ILE A 308 1.18 -23.70 5.93
N LEU A 309 1.38 -24.89 6.51
CA LEU A 309 1.77 -26.10 5.77
C LEU A 309 0.81 -26.40 4.62
N ARG A 310 -0.50 -26.25 4.86
CA ARG A 310 -1.51 -26.44 3.82
C ARG A 310 -1.47 -25.37 2.73
N LYS A 311 -1.25 -24.10 3.10
CA LYS A 311 -1.39 -22.96 2.17
C LYS A 311 -0.12 -22.55 1.45
N ILE A 312 1.04 -22.81 2.03
CA ILE A 312 2.32 -22.33 1.49
C ILE A 312 3.03 -23.49 0.78
N PRO A 313 3.56 -23.27 -0.43
CA PRO A 313 4.27 -24.30 -1.19
C PRO A 313 5.73 -24.49 -0.76
N ARG A 314 6.40 -23.41 -0.33
CA ARG A 314 7.85 -23.39 -0.11
C ARG A 314 8.20 -23.00 1.33
N PHE A 315 9.26 -23.59 1.88
CA PHE A 315 9.69 -23.39 3.26
C PHE A 315 11.20 -23.20 3.33
N LEU A 316 11.65 -22.12 3.96
CA LEU A 316 13.03 -21.85 4.30
C LEU A 316 13.19 -21.77 5.82
N PHE A 317 13.98 -22.68 6.37
CA PHE A 317 14.32 -22.68 7.79
C PHE A 317 15.72 -22.09 8.00
N LEU A 318 15.78 -20.98 8.74
CA LEU A 318 17.03 -20.28 9.04
C LEU A 318 17.82 -20.97 10.14
N GLY A 319 17.14 -21.52 11.13
CA GLY A 319 17.73 -22.25 12.25
C GLY A 319 16.71 -23.17 12.89
N LEU A 320 17.09 -24.43 13.09
CA LEU A 320 16.25 -25.46 13.70
C LEU A 320 16.80 -25.91 15.06
N THR A 321 15.93 -26.54 15.85
CA THR A 321 16.30 -27.14 17.15
C THR A 321 15.64 -28.50 17.25
N LYS A 322 16.43 -29.54 17.51
CA LYS A 322 15.95 -30.92 17.60
C LYS A 322 14.84 -31.06 18.65
N GLY A 323 13.78 -31.77 18.30
CA GLY A 323 12.59 -31.98 19.13
C GLY A 323 11.66 -30.75 19.25
N GLY A 324 11.97 -29.64 18.59
CA GLY A 324 11.15 -28.43 18.62
C GLY A 324 9.95 -28.47 17.67
N ASN A 325 9.04 -27.49 17.81
CA ASN A 325 7.87 -27.37 16.93
C ASN A 325 8.25 -27.21 15.44
N LEU A 326 9.36 -26.53 15.14
CA LEU A 326 9.81 -26.35 13.76
C LEU A 326 10.51 -27.58 13.18
N ASP A 327 11.11 -28.42 14.04
CA ASP A 327 11.67 -29.70 13.63
C ASP A 327 10.56 -30.63 13.10
N GLN A 328 9.44 -30.71 13.82
CA GLN A 328 8.25 -31.43 13.37
C GLN A 328 7.67 -30.83 12.07
N LEU A 329 7.56 -29.50 12.00
CA LEU A 329 7.06 -28.82 10.80
C LEU A 329 7.94 -29.08 9.57
N PHE A 330 9.26 -29.09 9.75
CA PHE A 330 10.23 -29.40 8.70
C PHE A 330 9.98 -30.80 8.13
N HIS A 331 9.86 -31.82 9.00
CA HIS A 331 9.56 -33.18 8.55
C HIS A 331 8.20 -33.30 7.87
N TRP A 332 7.17 -32.63 8.36
CA TRP A 332 5.87 -32.61 7.70
C TRP A 332 5.88 -31.90 6.35
N ALA A 333 6.68 -30.84 6.20
CA ALA A 333 6.88 -30.17 4.91
C ALA A 333 7.47 -31.14 3.88
N GLN A 334 8.50 -31.89 4.26
CA GLN A 334 9.09 -32.92 3.39
C GLN A 334 8.07 -34.01 3.03
N LEU A 335 7.36 -34.58 4.03
CA LEU A 335 6.35 -35.63 3.80
C LEU A 335 5.19 -35.18 2.92
N LYS A 336 4.89 -33.89 2.89
CA LYS A 336 3.85 -33.29 2.04
C LYS A 336 4.39 -32.80 0.70
N ASN A 337 5.60 -33.21 0.31
CA ASN A 337 6.28 -32.82 -0.92
C ASN A 337 6.32 -31.30 -1.11
N LYS A 338 6.53 -30.56 -0.03
CA LYS A 338 6.81 -29.12 -0.09
C LYS A 338 8.24 -28.90 -0.54
N GLU A 339 8.49 -27.77 -1.18
CA GLU A 339 9.87 -27.33 -1.43
C GLU A 339 10.47 -26.86 -0.11
N VAL A 340 11.50 -27.55 0.36
CA VAL A 340 12.14 -27.29 1.63
C VAL A 340 13.58 -26.89 1.41
N TYR A 341 13.93 -25.74 1.97
CA TYR A 341 15.24 -25.13 1.95
C TYR A 341 15.76 -24.96 3.37
N LEU A 342 17.07 -25.02 3.51
CA LEU A 342 17.77 -24.72 4.75
C LEU A 342 18.74 -23.57 4.51
N PHE A 343 18.86 -22.65 5.47
CA PHE A 343 20.02 -21.78 5.49
C PHE A 343 21.28 -22.65 5.67
N ASN A 344 22.21 -22.58 4.72
CA ASN A 344 23.41 -23.40 4.70
C ASN A 344 24.42 -22.89 5.74
N HIS A 345 24.25 -23.38 6.97
CA HIS A 345 25.05 -23.01 8.12
C HIS A 345 25.12 -24.19 9.08
N PRO A 346 26.22 -24.37 9.87
CA PRO A 346 26.37 -25.49 10.80
C PRO A 346 25.22 -25.67 11.80
N VAL A 347 24.46 -24.61 12.08
CA VAL A 347 23.25 -24.66 12.94
C VAL A 347 22.19 -25.64 12.41
N ASN A 348 22.16 -25.88 11.09
CA ASN A 348 21.20 -26.78 10.45
C ASN A 348 21.81 -28.13 10.07
N ARG A 349 23.04 -28.45 10.53
CA ARG A 349 23.78 -29.66 10.10
C ARG A 349 22.99 -30.96 10.24
N ASP A 350 22.22 -31.10 11.32
CA ASP A 350 21.47 -32.33 11.63
C ASP A 350 20.30 -32.56 10.64
N TRP A 351 19.88 -31.50 9.93
CA TRP A 351 18.79 -31.53 8.94
C TRP A 351 19.29 -31.53 7.50
N MET A 352 20.57 -31.28 7.25
CA MET A 352 21.17 -31.35 5.92
C MET A 352 21.33 -32.81 5.49
N LYS A 353 20.24 -33.41 5.00
CA LYS A 353 20.22 -34.76 4.41
C LYS A 353 20.34 -34.68 2.88
N ALA A 354 20.70 -35.79 2.24
CA ALA A 354 20.70 -35.90 0.78
C ALA A 354 19.34 -35.47 0.21
N GLY A 355 19.35 -34.48 -0.70
CA GLY A 355 18.16 -33.96 -1.37
C GLY A 355 17.59 -32.63 -0.84
N ILE A 356 18.16 -32.03 0.21
CA ILE A 356 17.74 -30.70 0.68
C ILE A 356 18.70 -29.62 0.18
N THR A 357 18.14 -28.61 -0.47
CA THR A 357 18.92 -27.49 -1.00
C THR A 357 19.29 -26.51 0.12
N GLY A 358 20.59 -26.40 0.37
CA GLY A 358 21.16 -25.34 1.20
C GLY A 358 21.21 -24.01 0.45
N ILE A 359 20.64 -22.96 1.06
CA ILE A 359 20.65 -21.60 0.53
C ILE A 359 21.68 -20.76 1.28
N THR A 360 22.44 -20.00 0.51
CA THR A 360 23.46 -19.03 0.91
C THR A 360 23.17 -17.72 0.21
N GLU A 361 23.90 -16.66 0.54
CA GLU A 361 23.83 -15.39 -0.21
C GLU A 361 24.21 -15.57 -1.69
N LYS A 362 25.08 -16.54 -2.01
CA LYS A 362 25.61 -16.76 -3.37
C LYS A 362 24.61 -17.42 -4.32
N ASN A 363 23.56 -18.08 -3.80
CA ASN A 363 22.56 -18.78 -4.61
C ASN A 363 21.13 -18.34 -4.29
N LEU A 364 20.95 -17.10 -3.80
CA LEU A 364 19.62 -16.52 -3.56
C LEU A 364 18.73 -16.50 -4.81
N SER A 365 19.33 -16.41 -6.00
CA SER A 365 18.62 -16.47 -7.29
C SER A 365 17.81 -17.76 -7.46
N HIS A 366 18.20 -18.86 -6.80
CA HIS A 366 17.45 -20.12 -6.83
C HIS A 366 16.03 -19.97 -6.25
N LEU A 367 15.83 -18.99 -5.36
CA LEU A 367 14.52 -18.69 -4.78
C LEU A 367 13.64 -17.84 -5.73
N LEU A 368 14.22 -17.24 -6.77
CA LEU A 368 13.53 -16.41 -7.75
C LEU A 368 13.16 -17.16 -9.03
N SER A 369 13.90 -18.21 -9.39
CA SER A 369 13.80 -18.91 -10.67
C SER A 369 12.65 -19.93 -10.76
N MET A 370 11.70 -19.90 -9.82
CA MET A 370 10.58 -20.84 -9.66
C MET A 370 9.38 -20.14 -9.05
#